data_AF-A0A7T8HF91-F1
#
_entry.id   AF-A0A7T8HF91-F1
#
_cell.length_a   1.000
_cell.length_b   1.000
_cell.length_c   1.000
_cell.angle_alpha   90.00
_cell.angle_beta   90.00
_cell.angle_gamma   90.00
#
_symmetry.space_group_name_H-M   'P 1'
#
loop_
_entity.id
_entity.type
_entity.pdbx_description
1 polymer ?
#
loop_
_entity_poly.entity_id
_entity_poly.type
_entity_poly.pdbx_seq_one_letter_code
_entity_poly.pdbx_strand_id
1 'polypeptide(L)' 'MLNTGKLAGKTLYITGASRGIGKAIALKAAADGAKIVIAAKTADPHPKLPGTIYTAAEE' A
#
# COMPACT_ATOMS: atom_id res chain seq x y z
N MET A 1 12.05 -12.63 2.86
CA MET A 1 12.74 -11.81 1.84
C MET A 1 13.60 -10.79 2.56
N LEU A 2 14.86 -10.59 2.14
CA LEU A 2 15.68 -9.49 2.65
C LEU A 2 15.13 -8.16 2.12
N ASN A 3 15.10 -7.13 2.98
CA ASN A 3 14.92 -5.74 2.57
C ASN A 3 16.30 -5.13 2.37
N THR A 4 16.48 -4.37 1.29
CA THR A 4 17.79 -3.79 0.92
C THR A 4 17.92 -2.35 1.38
N GLY A 5 16.82 -1.73 1.82
CA GLY A 5 16.74 -0.31 2.19
C GLY A 5 16.85 0.62 0.97
N LYS A 6 16.78 0.09 -0.25
CA LYS A 6 16.96 0.88 -1.49
C LYS A 6 15.86 1.94 -1.65
N LEU A 7 14.68 1.68 -1.12
CA LEU A 7 13.53 2.59 -1.17
C LEU A 7 13.39 3.46 0.09
N ALA A 8 14.31 3.34 1.06
CA ALA A 8 14.24 4.10 2.29
C ALA A 8 14.16 5.61 2.04
N GLY A 9 13.17 6.26 2.67
CA GLY A 9 12.94 7.70 2.54
C GLY A 9 12.34 8.16 1.20
N LYS A 10 12.17 7.27 0.21
CA LYS A 10 11.47 7.59 -1.04
C LYS A 10 9.96 7.61 -0.81
N THR A 11 9.26 8.41 -1.62
CA THR A 11 7.79 8.42 -1.63
C THR A 11 7.30 7.73 -2.89
N LEU A 12 6.46 6.70 -2.74
CA LEU A 12 5.88 5.96 -3.84
C LEU A 12 4.39 6.25 -3.94
N TYR A 13 3.94 6.67 -5.11
CA TYR A 13 2.53 6.89 -5.42
C TYR A 13 1.97 5.68 -6.16
N ILE A 14 1.11 4.90 -5.50
CA ILE A 14 0.64 3.62 -6.02
C ILE A 14 -0.87 3.69 -6.24
N THR A 15 -1.28 3.59 -7.50
CA THR A 15 -2.70 3.49 -7.86
C THR A 15 -3.23 2.07 -7.61
N GLY A 16 -4.48 1.96 -7.17
CA GLY A 16 -5.10 0.66 -6.90
C GLY A 16 -4.53 -0.09 -5.68
N ALA A 17 -3.88 0.61 -4.75
CA ALA A 17 -3.19 0.01 -3.60
C ALA A 17 -4.09 -0.39 -2.42
N SER A 18 -5.43 -0.27 -2.52
CA SER A 18 -6.34 -0.68 -1.43
C SER A 18 -6.37 -2.21 -1.20
N ARG A 19 -5.97 -3.02 -2.19
CA ARG A 19 -5.99 -4.50 -2.12
C ARG A 19 -5.11 -5.15 -3.19
N GLY A 20 -4.98 -6.48 -3.13
CA GLY A 20 -4.34 -7.29 -4.17
C GLY A 20 -2.87 -6.91 -4.42
N ILE A 21 -2.47 -6.89 -5.70
CA ILE A 21 -1.07 -6.66 -6.10
C ILE A 21 -0.59 -5.27 -5.71
N GLY A 22 -1.42 -4.23 -5.89
CA GLY A 22 -1.05 -2.87 -5.51
C GLY A 22 -0.70 -2.75 -4.02
N LYS A 23 -1.50 -3.40 -3.17
CA LYS A 23 -1.24 -3.48 -1.73
C LYS A 23 0.02 -4.30 -1.41
N ALA A 24 0.24 -5.43 -2.07
CA ALA A 24 1.44 -6.24 -1.86
C ALA A 24 2.73 -5.46 -2.23
N ILE A 25 2.69 -4.67 -3.30
CA ILE A 25 3.79 -3.78 -3.69
C ILE A 25 4.01 -2.70 -2.62
N ALA A 26 2.93 -2.07 -2.15
CA ALA A 26 2.97 -1.06 -1.09
C ALA A 26 3.64 -1.62 0.19
N LEU A 27 3.20 -2.78 0.68
CA LEU A 27 3.75 -3.42 1.88
C LEU A 27 5.24 -3.76 1.73
N LYS A 28 5.63 -4.29 0.57
CA LYS A 28 7.05 -4.62 0.33
C LYS A 28 7.91 -3.36 0.30
N ALA A 29 7.43 -2.28 -0.31
CA ALA A 29 8.16 -1.01 -0.35
C ALA A 29 8.19 -0.31 1.01
N ALA A 30 7.08 -0.35 1.76
CA ALA A 30 7.00 0.19 3.12
C ALA A 30 7.99 -0.53 4.06
N ALA A 31 8.06 -1.87 3.97
CA ALA A 31 9.04 -2.66 4.72
C ALA A 31 10.49 -2.30 4.35
N ASP A 32 10.74 -1.78 3.15
CA ASP A 32 12.04 -1.26 2.69
C ASP A 32 12.30 0.20 3.12
N GLY A 33 11.39 0.80 3.91
CA GLY A 33 11.50 2.14 4.48
C GLY A 33 10.90 3.26 3.63
N ALA A 34 10.10 2.94 2.61
CA ALA A 34 9.44 3.94 1.79
C ALA A 34 8.21 4.56 2.46
N LYS A 35 7.88 5.80 2.08
CA LYS A 35 6.58 6.44 2.35
C LYS A 35 5.62 6.11 1.22
N ILE A 36 4.43 5.60 1.53
CA ILE A 36 3.47 5.16 0.51
C ILE A 36 2.28 6.11 0.43
N VAL A 37 1.93 6.50 -0.80
CA VAL A 37 0.65 7.14 -1.10
C VAL A 37 -0.27 6.12 -1.76
N ILE A 38 -1.38 5.81 -1.08
CA ILE A 38 -2.38 4.85 -1.53
C ILE A 38 -3.47 5.59 -2.31
N ALA A 39 -3.45 5.46 -3.64
CA ALA A 39 -4.44 6.09 -4.51
C ALA A 39 -5.47 5.06 -5.01
N ALA A 40 -6.57 4.88 -4.27
CA ALA A 40 -7.67 4.01 -4.67
C ALA A 40 -9.03 4.58 -4.24
N LYS A 41 -10.11 4.04 -4.81
CA LYS A 41 -11.47 4.60 -4.66
C LYS A 41 -12.19 4.17 -3.37
N THR A 42 -11.84 3.04 -2.79
CA THR A 42 -12.60 2.45 -1.68
C THR A 42 -12.17 3.07 -0.35
N ALA A 43 -12.86 4.15 0.07
CA ALA A 43 -12.70 4.77 1.37
C ALA A 43 -13.52 4.04 2.45
N ASP A 44 -14.78 3.74 2.15
CA ASP A 44 -15.69 2.99 3.04
C ASP A 44 -15.73 1.50 2.68
N PRO A 45 -16.06 0.61 3.65
CA PRO A 45 -16.26 -0.81 3.38
C PRO A 45 -17.30 -1.05 2.28
N HIS A 46 -16.97 -1.93 1.34
CA HIS A 46 -17.84 -2.25 0.22
C HIS A 46 -18.29 -3.71 0.30
N PRO A 47 -19.59 -4.03 0.12
CA PRO A 47 -20.14 -5.37 0.39
C PRO A 47 -19.51 -6.49 -0.44
N LYS A 48 -18.96 -6.16 -1.62
CA LYS A 48 -18.31 -7.13 -2.53
C LYS A 48 -16.78 -7.04 -2.55
N LEU A 49 -16.17 -6.05 -1.89
CA LEU A 49 -14.74 -5.79 -2.03
C LEU A 49 -14.07 -5.68 -0.65
N PRO A 50 -13.02 -6.47 -0.38
CA PRO A 50 -12.35 -6.44 0.90
C PRO A 50 -11.45 -5.22 1.04
N GLY A 51 -11.34 -4.69 2.26
CA GLY A 51 -10.42 -3.61 2.62
C GLY A 51 -10.75 -2.25 2.00
N THR A 52 -10.17 -1.22 2.60
CA THR A 52 -10.26 0.18 2.19
C THR A 52 -8.86 0.77 2.06
N ILE A 53 -8.77 2.02 1.59
CA ILE A 53 -7.50 2.77 1.63
C ILE A 53 -6.97 2.96 3.06
N TYR A 54 -7.86 3.03 4.06
CA TYR A 54 -7.47 3.23 5.46
C TYR A 54 -6.93 1.95 6.06
N THR A 55 -7.62 0.82 5.90
CA THR A 55 -7.10 -0.47 6.38
C THR A 55 -5.78 -0.83 5.69
N ALA A 56 -5.63 -0.49 4.40
CA ALA A 56 -4.38 -0.71 3.68
C ALA A 56 -3.24 0.22 4.12
N ALA A 57 -3.53 1.36 4.75
CA ALA A 57 -2.53 2.27 5.29
C ALA A 57 -2.08 1.90 6.71
N GLU A 58 -2.91 1.15 7.46
CA GLU A 58 -2.61 0.67 8.81
C GLU A 58 -1.73 -0.60 8.82
N GLU A 59 -1.68 -1.32 7.70
CA GLU A 59 -0.85 -2.52 7.49
C GLU A 59 0.57 -2.19 6.98
#